data_AF-A0A448MKU8-F1
#
_entry.id   AF-A0A448MKU8-F1
#
_cell.length_a   1.000
_cell.length_b   1.000
_cell.length_c   1.000
_cell.angle_alpha   90.00
_cell.angle_beta   90.00
_cell.angle_gamma   90.00
#
_symmetry.space_group_name_H-M   'P 1'
#
loop_
_entity.id
_entity.type
_entity.pdbx_description
1 polymer ?
#
loop_
_entity_poly.entity_id
_entity_poly.type
_entity_poly.pdbx_seq_one_letter_code
_entity_poly.pdbx_strand_id
1 'polypeptide(L)'
;MTCQVIRIGVFFDGTGNNLSNDEVGRSKNGVSNIGKLYRLYRDGERFKGQKITECEIVVKAIYIEGVGTINGNEDYSSGGAFGTLGGQRISRAISQIKTILAKYPAREYQQQIDVFGFSRGAAMARDFINSLSEDDEIKGIFKFVGLFDTVGSFGFPGDDKNWKAKTKDFSEGNLEILVRDIFDSSPPEKYYEPYNFNLSPQSAEQIVHFVAMDEYRKNFPLTNTNGAGLTYEFIGAHSDVGGGYASVEKEKIADVFDKKNQTKKMRSHYCYRQKMIFKLVKIGSVVCLLRVRLINF
;
A
#
# COMPACT_ATOMS: atom_id res chain seq x y z
N MET A 1 18.47 10.46 31.56
CA MET A 1 18.43 9.47 30.46
C MET A 1 18.35 10.24 29.16
N THR A 2 19.21 9.93 28.19
CA THR A 2 19.13 10.49 26.83
C THR A 2 17.87 9.96 26.16
N CYS A 3 17.08 10.83 25.53
CA CYS A 3 15.87 10.43 24.83
C CYS A 3 16.18 9.40 23.72
N GLN A 4 15.42 8.30 23.67
CA GLN A 4 15.55 7.26 22.65
C GLN A 4 14.20 7.06 21.95
N VAL A 5 14.24 6.96 20.63
CA VAL A 5 13.06 6.78 19.77
C VAL A 5 13.29 5.54 18.92
N ILE A 6 12.28 4.68 18.85
CA ILE A 6 12.18 3.63 17.84
C ILE A 6 11.12 4.07 16.82
N ARG A 7 11.55 4.28 15.57
CA ARG A 7 10.67 4.67 14.46
C ARG A 7 10.52 3.50 13.50
N ILE A 8 9.30 2.98 13.39
CA ILE A 8 8.97 1.81 12.57
C ILE A 8 8.15 2.26 11.37
N GLY A 9 8.67 2.04 10.16
CA GLY A 9 7.93 2.25 8.91
C GLY A 9 7.30 0.95 8.44
N VAL A 10 6.01 0.96 8.10
CA VAL A 10 5.27 -0.20 7.59
C VAL A 10 4.76 0.13 6.19
N PHE A 11 5.11 -0.70 5.21
CA PHE A 11 4.94 -0.39 3.80
C PHE A 11 4.12 -1.49 3.13
N PHE A 12 2.87 -1.19 2.77
CA PHE A 12 1.94 -2.09 2.09
C PHE A 12 1.85 -1.79 0.59
N ASP A 13 2.39 -2.66 -0.25
CA ASP A 13 2.45 -2.40 -1.69
C ASP A 13 1.13 -2.67 -2.42
N GLY A 14 1.01 -2.14 -3.64
CA GLY A 14 -0.17 -2.25 -4.51
C GLY A 14 -0.32 -3.64 -5.15
N THR A 15 -1.53 -3.94 -5.62
CA THR A 15 -1.83 -5.22 -6.29
C THR A 15 -0.85 -5.50 -7.42
N GLY A 16 -0.23 -6.69 -7.43
CA GLY A 16 0.75 -7.04 -8.46
C GLY A 16 2.14 -6.39 -8.30
N ASN A 17 2.37 -5.57 -7.26
CA ASN A 17 3.68 -4.99 -6.96
C ASN A 17 4.43 -5.83 -5.92
N ASN A 18 5.70 -6.08 -6.20
CA ASN A 18 6.57 -6.84 -5.34
C ASN A 18 8.01 -6.36 -5.54
N LEU A 19 8.56 -5.65 -4.55
CA LEU A 19 9.88 -5.05 -4.63
C LEU A 19 10.96 -6.04 -5.09
N SER A 20 10.96 -7.26 -4.52
CA SER A 20 11.96 -8.27 -4.84
C SER A 20 11.85 -8.76 -6.27
N ASN A 21 10.63 -8.94 -6.79
CA ASN A 21 10.40 -9.39 -8.16
C ASN A 21 10.59 -8.26 -9.18
N ASP A 22 10.17 -7.04 -8.82
CA ASP A 22 10.22 -5.84 -9.68
C ASP A 22 11.67 -5.37 -9.87
N GLU A 23 12.53 -5.44 -8.84
CA GLU A 23 13.94 -5.03 -8.94
C GLU A 23 14.79 -5.95 -9.81
N VAL A 24 14.49 -7.25 -9.82
CA VAL A 24 15.24 -8.24 -10.61
C VAL A 24 14.62 -8.47 -12.00
N GLY A 25 13.58 -7.71 -12.36
CA GLY A 25 12.89 -7.81 -13.65
C GLY A 25 12.11 -9.12 -13.84
N ARG A 26 11.71 -9.78 -12.75
CA ARG A 26 10.84 -10.98 -12.79
C ARG A 26 9.39 -10.64 -13.08
N SER A 27 8.97 -9.39 -12.82
CA SER A 27 7.68 -8.86 -13.24
C SER A 27 7.86 -7.91 -14.43
N LYS A 28 6.77 -7.63 -15.16
CA LYS A 28 6.74 -6.54 -16.15
C LYS A 28 6.56 -5.16 -15.52
N ASN A 29 6.32 -5.12 -14.20
CA ASN A 29 6.02 -3.90 -13.46
C ASN A 29 7.35 -3.23 -13.05
N GLY A 30 7.29 -1.90 -12.90
CA GLY A 30 8.35 -1.15 -12.23
C GLY A 30 8.14 -1.11 -10.72
N VAL A 31 9.20 -0.76 -9.98
CA VAL A 31 9.09 -0.54 -8.53
C VAL A 31 8.09 0.58 -8.21
N SER A 32 7.12 0.30 -7.34
CA SER A 32 6.13 1.26 -6.87
C SER A 32 6.74 2.37 -5.99
N ASN A 33 5.98 3.41 -5.69
CA ASN A 33 6.42 4.42 -4.73
C ASN A 33 6.53 3.85 -3.31
N ILE A 34 5.75 2.82 -2.96
CA ILE A 34 5.88 2.13 -1.67
C ILE A 34 7.23 1.42 -1.58
N GLY A 35 7.62 0.67 -2.62
CA GLY A 35 8.93 0.04 -2.69
C GLY A 35 10.08 1.04 -2.60
N LYS A 36 9.98 2.18 -3.31
CA LYS A 36 10.98 3.27 -3.23
C LYS A 36 11.06 3.90 -1.84
N LEU A 37 9.91 4.17 -1.21
CA LEU A 37 9.84 4.74 0.14
C LEU A 37 10.46 3.80 1.18
N TYR A 38 10.17 2.50 1.08
CA TYR A 38 10.79 1.49 1.92
C TYR A 38 12.33 1.51 1.82
N ARG A 39 12.87 1.59 0.60
CA ARG A 39 14.32 1.72 0.37
C ARG A 39 14.91 2.99 1.01
N LEU A 40 14.18 4.10 0.97
CA LEU A 40 14.59 5.37 1.57
C LEU A 40 14.48 5.38 3.11
N TYR A 41 13.75 4.44 3.70
CA TYR A 41 13.54 4.36 5.15
C TYR A 41 14.71 3.75 5.91
N ARG A 42 15.68 3.13 5.21
CA ARG A 42 16.98 2.68 5.74
C ARG A 42 16.90 1.84 7.03
N ASP A 43 16.32 0.65 6.89
CA ASP A 43 16.17 -0.31 8.00
C ASP A 43 17.50 -0.58 8.74
N GLY A 44 17.47 -0.50 10.07
CA GLY A 44 18.63 -0.77 10.92
C GLY A 44 19.55 0.42 11.16
N GLU A 45 19.32 1.56 10.49
CA GLU A 45 20.09 2.77 10.78
C GLU A 45 19.77 3.35 12.16
N ARG A 46 20.80 3.99 12.75
CA ARG A 46 20.69 4.75 14.00
C ARG A 46 21.15 6.17 13.75
N PHE A 47 20.27 7.13 14.02
CA PHE A 47 20.58 8.55 13.95
C PHE A 47 20.86 9.06 15.35
N LYS A 48 22.09 9.51 15.59
CA LYS A 48 22.44 10.21 16.81
C LYS A 48 22.24 11.70 16.61
N GLY A 49 21.55 12.33 17.55
CA GLY A 49 21.48 13.78 17.64
C GLY A 49 22.88 14.39 17.71
N GLN A 50 23.07 15.54 17.07
CA GLN A 50 24.32 16.31 17.17
C GLN A 50 24.40 17.05 18.50
N LYS A 51 23.26 17.28 19.16
CA LYS A 51 23.16 17.93 20.47
C LYS A 51 22.72 16.96 21.56
N ILE A 52 23.12 17.21 22.79
CA ILE A 52 22.72 16.43 23.99
C ILE A 52 21.19 16.38 24.19
N THR A 53 20.47 17.38 23.68
CA THR A 53 19.00 17.49 23.76
C THR A 53 18.27 16.68 22.69
N GLU A 54 18.98 16.16 21.69
CA GLU A 54 18.37 15.45 20.57
C GLU A 54 18.32 13.95 20.85
N CYS A 55 17.19 13.32 20.52
CA CYS A 55 16.98 11.89 20.75
C CYS A 55 17.83 11.04 19.80
N GLU A 56 18.30 9.88 20.28
CA GLU A 56 18.79 8.83 19.38
C GLU A 56 17.59 8.13 18.73
N ILE A 57 17.59 8.05 17.40
CA ILE A 57 16.50 7.43 16.62
C ILE A 57 17.01 6.13 16.01
N VAL A 58 16.43 5.01 16.42
CA VAL A 58 16.60 3.73 15.77
C VAL A 58 15.49 3.58 14.72
N VAL A 59 15.85 3.23 13.49
CA VAL A 59 14.87 3.04 12.42
C VAL A 59 14.70 1.57 12.09
N LYS A 60 13.43 1.16 11.96
CA LYS A 60 13.05 -0.16 11.45
C LYS A 60 12.06 -0.03 10.31
N ALA A 61 12.15 -0.92 9.32
CA ALA A 61 11.23 -0.93 8.20
C ALA A 61 10.69 -2.33 7.91
N ILE A 62 9.37 -2.42 7.75
CA ILE A 62 8.65 -3.64 7.38
C ILE A 62 8.03 -3.42 6.00
N TYR A 63 8.37 -4.28 5.05
CA TYR A 63 7.76 -4.30 3.73
C TYR A 63 6.81 -5.48 3.59
N ILE A 64 5.60 -5.20 3.09
CA ILE A 64 4.54 -6.15 2.83
C ILE A 64 4.20 -6.05 1.35
N GLU A 65 4.53 -7.09 0.59
CA GLU A 65 4.23 -7.16 -0.85
C GLU A 65 2.73 -7.08 -1.14
N GLY A 66 2.40 -6.63 -2.34
CA GLY A 66 1.03 -6.49 -2.79
C GLY A 66 0.30 -7.82 -2.93
N VAL A 67 -1.02 -7.77 -2.77
CA VAL A 67 -1.89 -8.92 -3.06
C VAL A 67 -1.74 -9.35 -4.52
N GLY A 68 -1.81 -10.67 -4.77
CA GLY A 68 -1.60 -11.26 -6.09
C GLY A 68 -0.16 -11.59 -6.45
N THR A 69 0.81 -11.21 -5.62
CA THR A 69 2.23 -11.60 -5.79
C THR A 69 2.69 -12.50 -4.66
N ILE A 70 3.66 -13.37 -4.93
CA ILE A 70 4.45 -14.07 -3.91
C ILE A 70 5.93 -13.77 -4.17
N ASN A 71 6.69 -13.54 -3.11
CA ASN A 71 8.15 -13.38 -3.22
C ASN A 71 8.77 -14.59 -3.92
N GLY A 72 9.37 -14.36 -5.09
CA GLY A 72 10.13 -15.38 -5.82
C GLY A 72 9.32 -16.44 -6.58
N ASN A 73 7.98 -16.37 -6.60
CA ASN A 73 7.09 -17.31 -7.32
C ASN A 73 6.18 -16.58 -8.34
N GLU A 74 5.42 -17.35 -9.14
CA GLU A 74 4.46 -16.82 -10.12
C GLU A 74 3.24 -16.15 -9.46
N ASP A 75 2.72 -15.11 -10.11
CA ASP A 75 1.59 -14.31 -9.61
C ASP A 75 0.25 -15.06 -9.69
N TYR A 76 -0.62 -14.87 -8.69
CA TYR A 76 -1.95 -15.48 -8.67
C TYR A 76 -2.92 -14.74 -9.61
N SER A 77 -3.65 -15.51 -10.43
CA SER A 77 -4.64 -14.97 -11.39
C SER A 77 -6.09 -14.87 -10.87
N SER A 78 -6.38 -15.17 -9.59
CA SER A 78 -7.76 -15.25 -9.09
C SER A 78 -8.16 -14.09 -8.16
N GLY A 79 -9.27 -13.41 -8.51
CA GLY A 79 -9.82 -12.27 -7.77
C GLY A 79 -10.23 -12.54 -6.32
N GLY A 80 -10.79 -13.72 -6.05
CA GLY A 80 -11.23 -14.13 -4.71
C GLY A 80 -10.08 -14.27 -3.71
N ALA A 81 -8.90 -14.70 -4.17
CA ALA A 81 -7.74 -14.87 -3.29
C ALA A 81 -7.26 -13.56 -2.66
N PHE A 82 -7.59 -12.40 -3.23
CA PHE A 82 -7.10 -11.12 -2.72
C PHE A 82 -7.63 -10.76 -1.32
N GLY A 83 -8.86 -11.14 -0.97
CA GLY A 83 -9.47 -10.85 0.34
C GLY A 83 -8.80 -11.61 1.47
N THR A 84 -8.78 -12.94 1.38
CA THR A 84 -8.12 -13.79 2.38
C THR A 84 -6.61 -13.50 2.49
N LEU A 85 -5.93 -13.33 1.36
CA LEU A 85 -4.48 -13.07 1.34
C LEU A 85 -4.11 -11.66 1.84
N GLY A 86 -5.03 -10.70 1.80
CA GLY A 86 -4.84 -9.38 2.42
C GLY A 86 -4.82 -9.47 3.96
N GLY A 87 -5.72 -10.26 4.55
CA GLY A 87 -5.82 -10.42 6.00
C GLY A 87 -4.58 -11.10 6.59
N GLN A 88 -4.02 -12.08 5.87
CA GLN A 88 -2.76 -12.72 6.25
C GLN A 88 -1.58 -11.74 6.22
N ARG A 89 -1.51 -10.86 5.20
CA ARG A 89 -0.47 -9.82 5.10
C ARG A 89 -0.53 -8.82 6.26
N ILE A 90 -1.74 -8.42 6.65
CA ILE A 90 -1.97 -7.55 7.82
C ILE A 90 -1.55 -8.25 9.11
N SER A 91 -1.97 -9.51 9.29
CA SER A 91 -1.58 -10.34 10.44
C SER A 91 -0.05 -10.51 10.53
N ARG A 92 0.62 -10.67 9.39
CA ARG A 92 2.07 -10.73 9.30
C ARG A 92 2.71 -9.40 9.72
N ALA A 93 2.18 -8.27 9.26
CA ALA A 93 2.67 -6.94 9.65
C ALA A 93 2.54 -6.70 11.17
N ILE A 94 1.37 -7.01 11.75
CA ILE A 94 1.12 -6.93 13.20
C ILE A 94 2.13 -7.79 13.96
N SER A 95 2.34 -9.04 13.53
CA SER A 95 3.30 -9.95 14.18
C SER A 95 4.75 -9.43 14.13
N GLN A 96 5.17 -8.84 13.00
CA GLN A 96 6.49 -8.25 12.88
C GLN A 96 6.65 -7.03 13.79
N ILE A 97 5.64 -6.17 13.89
CA ILE A 97 5.66 -5.00 14.78
C ILE A 97 5.72 -5.43 16.24
N LYS A 98 4.89 -6.39 16.67
CA LYS A 98 4.95 -6.96 18.02
C LYS A 98 6.35 -7.44 18.36
N THR A 99 7.00 -8.13 17.43
CA THR A 99 8.38 -8.63 17.60
C THR A 99 9.39 -7.49 17.74
N ILE A 100 9.22 -6.38 17.02
CA ILE A 100 10.10 -5.20 17.13
C ILE A 100 9.83 -4.47 18.45
N LEU A 101 8.57 -4.17 18.78
CA LEU A 101 8.21 -3.43 19.99
C LEU A 101 8.60 -4.18 21.27
N ALA A 102 8.57 -5.52 21.26
CA ALA A 102 9.09 -6.33 22.37
C ALA A 102 10.60 -6.13 22.60
N LYS A 103 11.38 -5.84 21.55
CA LYS A 103 12.82 -5.54 21.64
C LYS A 103 13.11 -4.09 22.03
N TYR A 104 12.13 -3.19 21.85
CA TYR A 104 12.25 -1.76 22.12
C TYR A 104 11.08 -1.30 23.01
N PRO A 105 11.10 -1.65 24.31
CA PRO A 105 9.93 -1.48 25.17
C PRO A 105 9.65 0.00 25.46
N ALA A 106 8.36 0.35 25.61
CA ALA A 106 7.88 1.73 25.76
C ALA A 106 8.44 2.48 26.98
N ARG A 107 8.90 1.74 28.00
CA ARG A 107 9.58 2.32 29.19
C ARG A 107 10.96 2.91 28.88
N GLU A 108 11.59 2.49 27.79
CA GLU A 108 12.94 2.88 27.39
C GLU A 108 12.93 3.70 26.09
N TYR A 109 12.01 3.38 25.17
CA TYR A 109 11.92 4.01 23.85
C TYR A 109 10.56 4.68 23.65
N GLN A 110 10.58 5.89 23.09
CA GLN A 110 9.39 6.43 22.45
C GLN A 110 9.11 5.65 21.17
N GLN A 111 7.97 4.94 21.13
CA GLN A 111 7.56 4.12 20.00
C GLN A 111 6.76 4.96 19.00
N GLN A 112 7.22 5.00 17.75
CA GLN A 112 6.61 5.75 16.66
C GLN A 112 6.39 4.85 15.46
N ILE A 113 5.18 4.88 14.89
CA ILE A 113 4.83 4.05 13.73
C ILE A 113 4.41 4.96 12.58
N ASP A 114 5.02 4.76 11.41
CA ASP A 114 4.59 5.35 10.16
C ASP A 114 4.07 4.27 9.22
N VAL A 115 2.94 4.52 8.59
CA VAL A 115 2.28 3.53 7.74
C VAL A 115 2.12 4.12 6.34
N PHE A 116 2.51 3.36 5.34
CA PHE A 116 2.37 3.72 3.94
C PHE A 116 1.64 2.61 3.20
N GLY A 117 0.78 2.98 2.25
CA GLY A 117 0.18 1.98 1.38
C GLY A 117 -0.28 2.54 0.04
N PHE A 118 -0.27 1.68 -0.99
CA PHE A 118 -0.77 2.01 -2.32
C PHE A 118 -1.91 1.08 -2.73
N SER A 119 -2.98 1.58 -3.35
CA SER A 119 -4.08 0.78 -3.90
C SER A 119 -4.76 -0.07 -2.81
N ARG A 120 -4.87 -1.38 -3.02
CA ARG A 120 -5.27 -2.34 -1.99
C ARG A 120 -4.29 -2.42 -0.81
N GLY A 121 -3.02 -2.11 -1.02
CA GLY A 121 -2.05 -1.91 0.06
C GLY A 121 -2.42 -0.74 0.96
N ALA A 122 -2.96 0.35 0.41
CA ALA A 122 -3.50 1.45 1.22
C ALA A 122 -4.73 1.01 2.01
N ALA A 123 -5.58 0.15 1.44
CA ALA A 123 -6.71 -0.41 2.17
C ALA A 123 -6.26 -1.34 3.30
N MET A 124 -5.25 -2.20 3.06
CA MET A 124 -4.60 -3.00 4.10
C MET A 124 -3.95 -2.13 5.19
N ALA A 125 -3.32 -1.00 4.82
CA ALA A 125 -2.74 -0.06 5.78
C ALA A 125 -3.79 0.54 6.72
N ARG A 126 -4.97 0.88 6.20
CA ARG A 126 -6.09 1.41 7.00
C ARG A 126 -6.62 0.37 7.99
N ASP A 127 -6.86 -0.86 7.51
CA ASP A 127 -7.31 -1.96 8.36
C ASP A 127 -6.23 -2.36 9.39
N PHE A 128 -4.97 -2.36 9.00
CA PHE A 128 -3.83 -2.56 9.90
C PHE A 128 -3.80 -1.54 11.05
N ILE A 129 -4.05 -0.26 10.78
CA ILE A 129 -4.13 0.78 11.83
C ILE A 129 -5.25 0.45 12.81
N ASN A 130 -6.45 0.15 12.30
CA ASN A 130 -7.61 -0.16 13.14
C ASN A 130 -7.39 -1.42 13.99
N SER A 131 -6.90 -2.51 13.38
CA SER A 131 -6.63 -3.76 14.09
C SER A 131 -5.51 -3.62 15.14
N LEU A 132 -4.53 -2.73 14.94
CA LEU A 132 -3.51 -2.48 15.95
C LEU A 132 -4.04 -1.57 17.07
N SER A 133 -4.92 -0.61 16.75
CA SER A 133 -5.52 0.29 17.76
C SER A 133 -6.47 -0.42 18.73
N GLU A 134 -7.01 -1.58 18.36
CA GLU A 134 -7.82 -2.44 19.24
C GLU A 134 -6.97 -3.23 20.24
N ASP A 135 -5.65 -3.32 20.04
CA ASP A 135 -4.75 -4.04 20.92
C ASP A 135 -4.32 -3.15 22.10
N ASP A 136 -4.84 -3.42 23.29
CA ASP A 136 -4.53 -2.67 24.51
C ASP A 136 -3.04 -2.71 24.89
N GLU A 137 -2.30 -3.72 24.45
CA GLU A 137 -0.84 -3.81 24.65
C GLU A 137 -0.08 -2.89 23.69
N ILE A 138 -0.72 -2.45 22.60
CA ILE A 138 -0.12 -1.68 21.52
C ILE A 138 -0.97 -0.46 21.21
N LYS A 139 -0.95 0.51 22.12
CA LYS A 139 -1.32 1.89 21.80
C LYS A 139 -0.19 2.55 21.01
N GLY A 140 0.02 2.09 19.78
CA GLY A 140 1.00 2.63 18.86
C GLY A 140 0.66 4.09 18.54
N ILE A 141 1.62 5.00 18.76
CA ILE A 141 1.48 6.39 18.31
C ILE A 141 1.78 6.40 16.81
N PHE A 142 0.74 6.28 15.99
CA PHE A 142 0.85 6.50 14.57
C PHE A 142 1.19 7.97 14.31
N LYS A 143 2.40 8.22 13.78
CA LYS A 143 2.89 9.56 13.50
C LYS A 143 2.46 10.02 12.12
N PHE A 144 2.67 9.17 11.12
CA PHE A 144 2.34 9.49 9.74
C PHE A 144 1.65 8.32 9.03
N VAL A 145 0.59 8.64 8.30
CA VAL A 145 -0.10 7.70 7.41
C VAL A 145 -0.11 8.26 5.99
N GLY A 146 0.61 7.62 5.08
CA GLY A 146 0.73 8.00 3.67
C GLY A 146 0.01 7.03 2.75
N LEU A 147 -1.19 7.40 2.29
CA LEU A 147 -2.02 6.59 1.41
C LEU A 147 -1.89 7.06 -0.04
N PHE A 148 -1.72 6.13 -0.96
CA PHE A 148 -1.72 6.38 -2.39
C PHE A 148 -2.91 5.65 -3.00
N ASP A 149 -3.85 6.40 -3.55
CA ASP A 149 -4.98 5.97 -4.35
C ASP A 149 -5.69 4.70 -3.84
N THR A 150 -6.19 4.76 -2.59
CA THR A 150 -6.82 3.63 -1.90
C THR A 150 -7.94 2.99 -2.71
N VAL A 151 -7.84 1.67 -2.91
CA VAL A 151 -8.89 0.84 -3.52
C VAL A 151 -9.28 -0.22 -2.50
N GLY A 152 -10.47 -0.07 -1.93
CA GLY A 152 -11.01 -0.94 -0.88
C GLY A 152 -11.62 -2.24 -1.38
N SER A 153 -11.69 -2.48 -2.70
CA SER A 153 -12.34 -3.68 -3.24
C SER A 153 -11.43 -4.92 -3.19
N PHE A 154 -11.67 -5.81 -2.24
CA PHE A 154 -11.06 -7.14 -2.12
C PHE A 154 -12.05 -8.20 -2.61
N GLY A 155 -11.68 -9.02 -3.61
CA GLY A 155 -12.60 -9.97 -4.25
C GLY A 155 -12.95 -9.55 -5.68
N PHE A 156 -14.24 -9.59 -6.03
CA PHE A 156 -14.72 -9.08 -7.32
C PHE A 156 -14.85 -7.55 -7.26
N PRO A 157 -14.43 -6.83 -8.31
CA PRO A 157 -14.60 -5.39 -8.32
C PRO A 157 -16.08 -4.99 -8.31
N GLY A 158 -16.49 -4.18 -7.34
CA GLY A 158 -17.81 -3.54 -7.29
C GLY A 158 -18.91 -4.27 -6.51
N ASP A 159 -18.59 -5.28 -5.70
CA ASP A 159 -19.58 -5.98 -4.86
C ASP A 159 -19.62 -5.51 -3.38
N ASP A 160 -18.71 -4.62 -2.97
CA ASP A 160 -18.52 -4.12 -1.60
C ASP A 160 -18.32 -5.22 -0.53
N LYS A 161 -17.98 -6.46 -0.95
CA LYS A 161 -17.81 -7.62 -0.05
C LYS A 161 -16.36 -7.78 0.41
N ASN A 162 -15.94 -6.91 1.32
CA ASN A 162 -14.57 -6.91 1.83
C ASN A 162 -14.46 -7.71 3.14
N TRP A 163 -14.23 -9.01 3.05
CA TRP A 163 -14.07 -9.89 4.22
C TRP A 163 -12.63 -10.39 4.38
N LYS A 164 -12.18 -10.52 5.63
CA LYS A 164 -10.91 -11.16 6.01
C LYS A 164 -11.17 -12.28 7.01
N ALA A 165 -10.32 -13.32 6.99
CA ALA A 165 -10.44 -14.44 7.90
C ALA A 165 -9.96 -14.08 9.32
N LYS A 166 -10.69 -14.54 10.36
CA LYS A 166 -10.39 -14.27 11.78
C LYS A 166 -9.21 -15.05 12.34
N THR A 167 -8.82 -16.18 11.74
CA THR A 167 -7.77 -17.07 12.30
C THR A 167 -6.60 -17.31 11.34
N LYS A 168 -5.43 -17.62 11.92
CA LYS A 168 -4.19 -17.95 11.18
C LYS A 168 -4.18 -19.38 10.61
N ASP A 169 -5.13 -20.23 10.98
CA ASP A 169 -5.22 -21.64 10.53
C ASP A 169 -5.61 -21.78 9.06
N PHE A 170 -5.86 -20.64 8.41
CA PHE A 170 -6.15 -20.54 6.99
C PHE A 170 -4.84 -20.25 6.25
N SER A 171 -4.11 -21.30 5.86
CA SER A 171 -2.87 -21.17 5.09
C SER A 171 -3.14 -20.78 3.63
N GLU A 172 -2.18 -20.09 3.01
CA GLU A 172 -2.08 -19.98 1.55
C GLU A 172 -2.32 -21.36 0.91
N GLY A 173 -3.31 -21.47 0.01
CA GLY A 173 -3.58 -22.71 -0.74
C GLY A 173 -4.72 -23.60 -0.22
N ASN A 174 -5.47 -23.23 0.82
CA ASN A 174 -6.65 -24.02 1.22
C ASN A 174 -7.82 -23.78 0.25
N LEU A 175 -8.14 -24.79 -0.57
CA LEU A 175 -9.16 -24.73 -1.63
C LEU A 175 -10.56 -24.36 -1.10
N GLU A 176 -10.92 -24.74 0.12
CA GLU A 176 -12.25 -24.41 0.69
C GLU A 176 -12.48 -22.91 0.88
N ILE A 177 -11.41 -22.13 1.10
CA ILE A 177 -11.49 -20.67 1.27
C ILE A 177 -11.60 -19.99 -0.08
N LEU A 178 -10.74 -20.40 -1.03
CA LEU A 178 -10.75 -19.91 -2.40
C LEU A 178 -12.10 -20.16 -3.08
N VAL A 179 -12.71 -21.31 -2.80
CA VAL A 179 -14.03 -21.71 -3.31
C VAL A 179 -15.15 -20.87 -2.69
N ARG A 180 -15.08 -20.49 -1.41
CA ARG A 180 -16.12 -19.65 -0.77
C ARG A 180 -16.02 -18.17 -1.13
N ASP A 181 -14.82 -17.65 -1.41
CA ASP A 181 -14.61 -16.30 -1.96
C ASP A 181 -15.13 -16.18 -3.42
N ILE A 182 -15.37 -17.33 -4.09
CA ILE A 182 -15.94 -17.40 -5.46
C ILE A 182 -17.49 -17.46 -5.45
N PHE A 183 -18.12 -17.90 -4.35
CA PHE A 183 -19.58 -18.02 -4.27
C PHE A 183 -20.20 -16.80 -3.59
N ASP A 184 -21.22 -16.22 -4.22
CA ASP A 184 -21.90 -14.94 -3.93
C ASP A 184 -22.58 -14.81 -2.53
N SER A 185 -22.29 -15.72 -1.60
CA SER A 185 -22.83 -15.74 -0.23
C SER A 185 -21.90 -15.06 0.76
N SER A 186 -22.43 -14.18 1.61
CA SER A 186 -21.68 -13.62 2.74
C SER A 186 -21.07 -14.74 3.58
N PRO A 187 -19.75 -14.70 3.86
CA PRO A 187 -19.10 -15.77 4.59
C PRO A 187 -19.60 -15.82 6.05
N PRO A 188 -19.53 -16.98 6.74
CA PRO A 188 -19.99 -17.08 8.11
C PRO A 188 -19.16 -16.17 9.02
N GLU A 189 -19.84 -15.30 9.77
CA GLU A 189 -19.24 -14.36 10.72
C GLU A 189 -18.36 -15.03 11.80
N LYS A 190 -18.58 -16.33 12.03
CA LYS A 190 -17.71 -17.14 12.91
C LYS A 190 -16.25 -17.18 12.43
N TYR A 191 -16.01 -17.16 11.13
CA TYR A 191 -14.67 -17.34 10.54
C TYR A 191 -14.16 -16.08 9.84
N TYR A 192 -15.03 -15.12 9.55
CA TYR A 192 -14.71 -13.92 8.79
C TYR A 192 -15.22 -12.67 9.49
N GLU A 193 -14.52 -11.57 9.26
CA GLU A 193 -14.91 -10.22 9.66
C GLU A 193 -14.71 -9.26 8.49
N PRO A 194 -15.47 -8.16 8.45
CA PRO A 194 -15.27 -7.16 7.42
C PRO A 194 -13.94 -6.45 7.63
N TYR A 195 -13.30 -6.05 6.52
CA TYR A 195 -12.21 -5.08 6.59
C TYR A 195 -12.74 -3.75 7.12
N ASN A 196 -11.96 -3.12 8.00
CA ASN A 196 -12.26 -1.78 8.51
C ASN A 196 -11.32 -0.77 7.86
N PHE A 197 -11.80 -0.06 6.84
CA PHE A 197 -11.04 1.02 6.23
C PHE A 197 -11.26 2.38 6.92
N ASN A 198 -12.16 2.51 7.89
CA ASN A 198 -12.45 3.83 8.44
C ASN A 198 -11.25 4.36 9.23
N LEU A 199 -10.81 5.58 8.92
CA LEU A 199 -9.84 6.29 9.75
C LEU A 199 -10.56 7.49 10.38
N SER A 200 -10.11 7.89 11.56
CA SER A 200 -10.50 9.15 12.19
C SER A 200 -9.30 10.11 12.19
N PRO A 201 -9.52 11.42 12.41
CA PRO A 201 -8.43 12.37 12.63
C PRO A 201 -7.52 12.00 13.81
N GLN A 202 -7.97 11.12 14.71
CA GLN A 202 -7.20 10.62 15.86
C GLN A 202 -6.44 9.33 15.54
N SER A 203 -6.66 8.70 14.38
CA SER A 203 -5.96 7.47 13.99
C SER A 203 -4.46 7.68 13.81
N ALA A 204 -4.00 8.90 13.51
CA ALA A 204 -2.58 9.27 13.46
C ALA A 204 -2.39 10.79 13.60
N GLU A 205 -1.17 11.24 13.95
CA GLU A 205 -0.86 12.68 14.04
C GLU A 205 -0.99 13.38 12.68
N GLN A 206 -0.65 12.68 11.60
CA GLN A 206 -0.84 13.19 10.24
C GLN A 206 -1.27 12.06 9.30
N ILE A 207 -2.39 12.28 8.61
CA ILE A 207 -2.91 11.40 7.58
C ILE A 207 -2.90 12.17 6.27
N VAL A 208 -2.28 11.60 5.23
CA VAL A 208 -2.21 12.16 3.88
C VAL A 208 -2.64 11.11 2.87
N HIS A 209 -3.61 11.47 2.02
CA HIS A 209 -4.09 10.61 0.93
C HIS A 209 -3.86 11.31 -0.41
N PHE A 210 -2.97 10.74 -1.23
CA PHE A 210 -2.73 11.16 -2.60
C PHE A 210 -3.68 10.39 -3.53
N VAL A 211 -4.47 11.09 -4.34
CA VAL A 211 -5.56 10.52 -5.15
C VAL A 211 -5.33 10.78 -6.65
N ALA A 212 -5.63 9.79 -7.49
CA ALA A 212 -5.58 9.92 -8.94
C ALA A 212 -6.88 10.52 -9.49
N MET A 213 -6.79 11.62 -10.25
CA MET A 213 -7.96 12.27 -10.86
C MET A 213 -8.45 11.56 -12.13
N ASP A 214 -7.55 10.86 -12.82
CA ASP A 214 -7.82 10.29 -14.14
C ASP A 214 -7.95 8.75 -14.10
N GLU A 215 -8.30 8.20 -12.94
CA GLU A 215 -8.63 6.78 -12.78
C GLU A 215 -10.15 6.54 -12.95
N TYR A 216 -10.53 6.06 -14.13
CA TYR A 216 -11.93 5.87 -14.50
C TYR A 216 -12.36 4.40 -14.58
N ARG A 217 -11.46 3.45 -14.29
CA ARG A 217 -11.79 2.02 -14.40
C ARG A 217 -12.74 1.63 -13.27
N LYS A 218 -13.84 0.98 -13.64
CA LYS A 218 -14.86 0.47 -12.70
C LYS A 218 -14.29 -0.42 -11.59
N ASN A 219 -13.17 -1.09 -11.86
CA ASN A 219 -12.57 -2.04 -10.94
C ASN A 219 -11.62 -1.40 -9.91
N PHE A 220 -11.41 -0.09 -10.00
CA PHE A 220 -10.54 0.69 -9.12
C PHE A 220 -11.31 1.84 -8.48
N PRO A 221 -12.42 1.58 -7.77
CA PRO A 221 -13.16 2.65 -7.09
C PRO A 221 -12.32 3.22 -5.95
N LEU A 222 -12.22 4.54 -5.90
CA LEU A 222 -11.53 5.25 -4.84
C LEU A 222 -12.25 5.07 -3.50
N THR A 223 -11.52 4.67 -2.46
CA THR A 223 -12.00 4.68 -1.08
C THR A 223 -11.47 5.92 -0.36
N ASN A 224 -12.30 6.93 -0.18
CA ASN A 224 -11.93 8.19 0.47
C ASN A 224 -11.64 7.99 1.99
N THR A 225 -10.89 8.91 2.58
CA THR A 225 -10.65 9.00 4.03
C THR A 225 -11.75 9.78 4.76
N ASN A 226 -12.73 10.34 4.05
CA ASN A 226 -13.91 11.04 4.59
C ASN A 226 -13.56 12.14 5.61
N GLY A 227 -12.49 12.89 5.34
CA GLY A 227 -12.05 13.99 6.20
C GLY A 227 -11.18 13.59 7.38
N ALA A 228 -10.73 12.33 7.47
CA ALA A 228 -9.78 11.90 8.50
C ALA A 228 -8.40 12.58 8.36
N GLY A 229 -8.06 13.12 7.20
CA GLY A 229 -6.76 13.71 6.93
C GLY A 229 -6.77 14.64 5.72
N LEU A 230 -5.56 15.00 5.27
CA LEU A 230 -5.37 15.81 4.07
C LEU A 230 -5.48 14.95 2.82
N THR A 231 -6.24 15.40 1.84
CA THR A 231 -6.35 14.77 0.52
C THR A 231 -5.72 15.67 -0.52
N TYR A 232 -4.83 15.11 -1.33
CA TYR A 232 -4.19 15.80 -2.45
C TYR A 232 -4.51 15.06 -3.75
N GLU A 233 -5.09 15.77 -4.70
CA GLU A 233 -5.47 15.22 -6.00
C GLU A 233 -4.36 15.47 -7.04
N PHE A 234 -4.05 14.45 -7.83
CA PHE A 234 -3.02 14.50 -8.87
C PHE A 234 -3.61 14.11 -10.22
N ILE A 235 -3.26 14.89 -11.23
CA ILE A 235 -3.44 14.50 -12.63
C ILE A 235 -2.65 13.21 -12.87
N GLY A 236 -3.29 12.22 -13.49
CA GLY A 236 -2.78 10.87 -13.68
C GLY A 236 -3.79 9.80 -13.28
N ALA A 237 -3.56 8.59 -13.80
CA ALA A 237 -4.23 7.35 -13.44
C ALA A 237 -3.58 6.71 -12.20
N HIS A 238 -4.16 5.61 -11.73
CA HIS A 238 -3.79 4.92 -10.48
C HIS A 238 -2.28 4.74 -10.24
N SER A 239 -1.57 4.21 -11.24
CA SER A 239 -0.14 3.92 -11.15
C SER A 239 0.77 5.13 -11.48
N ASP A 240 0.23 6.27 -11.93
CA ASP A 240 1.01 7.51 -11.96
C ASP A 240 1.22 8.07 -10.55
N VAL A 241 0.21 7.91 -9.69
CA VAL A 241 0.25 8.34 -8.28
C VAL A 241 0.98 7.30 -7.43
N GLY A 242 0.62 6.02 -7.56
CA GLY A 242 1.22 4.94 -6.79
C GLY A 242 2.57 4.44 -7.28
N GLY A 243 2.94 4.75 -8.52
CA GLY A 243 4.03 4.07 -9.22
C GLY A 243 3.60 2.69 -9.73
N GLY A 244 4.59 1.87 -10.12
CA GLY A 244 4.33 0.52 -10.66
C GLY A 244 4.55 0.41 -12.16
N TYR A 245 4.57 1.53 -12.89
CA TYR A 245 4.87 1.52 -14.32
C TYR A 245 6.34 1.19 -14.60
N ALA A 246 6.58 0.39 -15.65
CA ALA A 246 7.92 0.12 -16.16
C ALA A 246 8.63 1.43 -16.61
N SER A 247 9.94 1.35 -16.87
CA SER A 247 10.71 2.52 -17.36
C SER A 247 10.19 3.08 -18.68
N VAL A 248 9.60 2.23 -19.52
CA VAL A 248 8.93 2.60 -20.77
C VAL A 248 7.68 1.74 -20.89
N GLU A 249 6.51 2.37 -20.91
CA GLU A 249 5.25 1.69 -21.20
C GLU A 249 4.56 2.24 -22.43
N LYS A 250 4.03 1.33 -23.25
CA LYS A 250 3.14 1.64 -24.37
C LYS A 250 1.71 1.68 -23.86
N GLU A 251 1.19 2.88 -23.69
CA GLU A 251 -0.23 3.09 -23.41
C GLU A 251 -1.00 3.10 -24.73
N LYS A 252 -2.08 2.35 -24.83
CA LYS A 252 -2.97 2.38 -25.99
C LYS A 252 -3.97 3.52 -25.82
N ILE A 253 -3.86 4.56 -26.66
CA ILE A 253 -4.65 5.80 -26.53
C ILE A 253 -6.03 5.67 -27.18
N ALA A 254 -6.12 4.95 -28.30
CA ALA A 254 -7.36 4.82 -29.05
C ALA A 254 -7.35 3.60 -29.99
N ASP A 255 -8.52 2.99 -30.17
CA ASP A 255 -8.82 2.14 -31.31
C ASP A 255 -9.62 2.95 -32.33
N VAL A 256 -9.07 3.10 -33.53
CA VAL A 256 -9.76 3.75 -34.63
C VAL A 256 -10.41 2.67 -35.50
N PHE A 257 -11.74 2.70 -35.57
CA PHE A 257 -12.51 1.87 -36.48
C PHE A 257 -12.66 2.56 -37.82
N ASP A 258 -11.99 2.05 -38.85
CA ASP A 258 -12.21 2.50 -40.22
C ASP A 258 -13.38 1.73 -40.83
N LYS A 259 -14.51 2.40 -41.02
CA LYS A 259 -15.73 1.82 -41.62
C LYS A 259 -15.64 1.64 -43.14
N LYS A 260 -14.60 2.15 -43.82
CA LYS A 260 -14.57 2.20 -45.30
C LYS A 260 -14.09 0.92 -46.00
N ASN A 261 -13.47 -0.02 -45.29
CA ASN A 261 -13.03 -1.28 -45.88
C ASN A 261 -13.62 -2.46 -45.12
N GLN A 262 -14.32 -3.36 -45.81
CA GLN A 262 -14.90 -4.59 -45.27
C GLN A 262 -13.86 -5.59 -44.72
N THR A 263 -12.57 -5.23 -44.69
CA THR A 263 -11.53 -5.92 -43.94
C THR A 263 -11.36 -5.25 -42.57
N LYS A 264 -11.85 -5.91 -41.51
CA LYS A 264 -11.67 -5.54 -40.10
C LYS A 264 -10.18 -5.38 -39.76
N LYS A 265 -9.57 -4.23 -40.01
CA LYS A 265 -8.20 -3.93 -39.57
C LYS A 265 -8.25 -2.87 -38.47
N MET A 266 -8.18 -3.35 -37.23
CA MET A 266 -8.14 -2.50 -36.05
C MET A 266 -6.78 -1.80 -36.00
N ARG A 267 -6.76 -0.47 -36.04
CA ARG A 267 -5.53 0.32 -35.84
C ARG A 267 -5.54 0.89 -34.43
N SER A 268 -4.66 0.36 -33.59
CA SER A 268 -4.43 0.85 -32.23
C SER A 268 -3.32 1.91 -32.25
N HIS A 269 -3.60 3.08 -31.68
CA HIS A 269 -2.60 4.13 -31.46
C HIS A 269 -2.01 4.00 -30.07
N TYR A 270 -0.69 4.21 -29.95
CA TYR A 270 0.03 4.08 -28.68
C TYR A 270 0.80 5.36 -28.35
N CYS A 271 0.82 5.75 -27.07
CA CYS A 271 1.72 6.76 -26.50
C CYS A 271 2.76 6.07 -25.63
N TYR A 272 3.93 6.70 -25.45
CA TYR A 272 4.89 6.29 -24.43
C TYR A 272 4.74 7.17 -23.20
N ARG A 273 4.50 6.58 -22.03
CA ARG A 273 4.52 7.30 -20.74
C ARG A 273 5.91 7.25 -20.11
N GLN A 274 6.35 8.37 -19.54
CA GLN A 274 7.53 8.45 -18.67
C GLN A 274 7.10 8.58 -17.20
N LYS A 275 7.88 7.97 -16.30
CA LYS A 275 7.62 7.87 -14.85
C LYS A 275 7.37 9.23 -14.18
N MET A 276 6.34 9.31 -13.34
CA MET A 276 6.28 10.31 -12.28
C MET A 276 7.32 9.98 -11.19
N ILE A 277 8.17 10.94 -10.84
CA ILE A 277 9.15 10.82 -9.76
C ILE A 277 8.70 11.74 -8.62
N PHE A 278 8.46 11.15 -7.46
CA PHE A 278 8.26 11.89 -6.21
C PHE A 278 9.58 11.93 -5.44
N LYS A 279 9.97 13.11 -4.99
CA LYS A 279 11.13 13.32 -4.13
C LYS A 279 10.64 13.75 -2.75
N LEU A 280 11.04 13.00 -1.72
CA LEU A 280 10.94 13.46 -0.35
C LEU A 280 11.92 14.61 -0.15
N VAL A 281 11.40 15.78 0.18
CA VAL A 281 12.19 16.97 0.49
C VAL A 281 11.83 17.41 1.89
N LYS A 282 12.83 17.51 2.75
CA LYS A 282 12.68 18.05 4.09
C LYS A 282 12.73 19.57 4.00
N ILE A 283 11.62 20.24 4.33
CA ILE A 283 11.54 21.69 4.43
C ILE A 283 11.32 22.01 5.92
N GLY A 284 12.40 22.39 6.61
CA GLY A 284 12.38 22.58 8.06
C GLY A 284 12.09 21.27 8.82
N SER A 285 11.07 21.29 9.69
CA SER A 285 10.60 20.12 10.46
C SER A 285 9.61 19.23 9.70
N VAL A 286 9.16 19.66 8.52
CA VAL A 286 8.10 19.00 7.74
C VAL A 286 8.72 18.20 6.60
N VAL A 287 8.22 16.97 6.43
CA VAL A 287 8.57 16.10 5.32
C VAL A 287 7.54 16.33 4.21
N CYS A 288 7.95 16.95 3.10
CA CYS A 288 7.08 17.21 1.94
C CYS A 288 7.41 16.24 0.80
N LEU A 289 6.37 15.66 0.18
CA LEU A 289 6.51 14.88 -1.05
C LEU A 289 6.36 15.83 -2.24
N LEU A 290 7.45 16.13 -2.94
CA LEU A 290 7.46 17.02 -4.11
C LEU A 290 7.48 16.23 -5.41
N ARG A 291 6.62 16.63 -6.36
CA ARG A 291 6.63 16.11 -7.73
C ARG A 291 7.85 16.65 -8.48
N VAL A 292 8.71 15.77 -8.99
CA VAL A 292 9.82 16.12 -9.88
C VAL A 292 9.38 15.85 -11.31
N ARG A 293 9.19 16.92 -12.08
CA ARG A 293 8.91 16.83 -13.52
C ARG A 293 10.24 16.56 -14.23
N LEU A 294 10.42 15.37 -14.80
CA LEU A 294 11.45 15.17 -15.83
C LEU A 294 10.94 15.85 -17.10
N ILE A 295 11.36 17.09 -17.32
CA ILE A 295 11.30 17.71 -18.64
C ILE A 295 12.60 17.31 -19.32
N ASN A 296 12.57 16.25 -20.13
CA ASN A 296 13.57 16.07 -21.16
C ASN A 296 12.90 16.41 -22.49
N PHE A 297 13.36 17.50 -23.09
CA PHE A 297 13.07 17.91 -24.46
C PHE A 297 13.62 16.89 -25.46
#